data_AF-A0A261BUN4-F1
#
_entry.id   AF-A0A261BUN4-F1
#
_cell.length_a   1.000
_cell.length_b   1.000
_cell.length_c   1.000
_cell.angle_alpha   90.00
_cell.angle_beta   90.00
_cell.angle_gamma   90.00
#
_symmetry.space_group_name_H-M   'P 1'
#
loop_
_entity.id
_entity.type
_entity.pdbx_description
1 polymer ?
#
loop_
_entity_poly.entity_id
_entity_poly.type
_entity_poly.pdbx_seq_one_letter_code
_entity_poly.pdbx_strand_id
1 'polypeptide(L)'
;MPHIEIFRETALYQKPNRNLNIQFQMSTQNLSINTVIYAFSLRMKLDYHSIIDSELFLTDTIQLPSFPTSQIQTTARLTVDQSVPFQSREKFRIIDRRRQDVEHYQIHSVLRRISESPISWKMERKSSILLSAPSPPPTLSLSIFLSISEMEFTYRTGFWELMKWFWIQYFAVFYIIDYLFTSITSYLFRNHVFYVNDVVR
;
A
#
# COMPACT_ATOMS: atom_id res chain seq x y z
N MET A 1 15.53 -31.85 -9.43
CA MET A 1 15.56 -30.61 -10.25
C MET A 1 14.39 -29.75 -9.81
N PRO A 2 14.57 -28.46 -9.46
CA PRO A 2 13.45 -27.57 -9.17
C PRO A 2 12.73 -27.24 -10.48
N HIS A 3 11.47 -27.67 -10.60
CA HIS A 3 10.59 -27.31 -11.71
C HIS A 3 9.97 -25.95 -11.38
N ILE A 4 10.33 -24.89 -12.11
CA ILE A 4 9.83 -23.53 -11.89
C ILE A 4 8.77 -23.27 -12.96
N GLU A 5 7.49 -23.30 -12.58
CA GLU A 5 6.39 -22.85 -13.42
C GLU A 5 6.03 -21.39 -13.07
N ILE A 6 6.19 -20.48 -14.03
CA ILE A 6 5.83 -19.07 -13.90
C ILE A 6 4.44 -18.91 -14.51
N PHE A 7 3.40 -18.88 -13.67
CA PHE A 7 2.03 -18.58 -14.11
C PHE A 7 1.67 -17.12 -13.84
N ARG A 8 1.13 -16.46 -14.86
CA ARG A 8 0.71 -15.06 -14.84
C ARG A 8 -0.81 -15.00 -14.78
N GLU A 9 -1.36 -14.77 -13.60
CA GLU A 9 -2.78 -14.51 -13.41
C GLU A 9 -3.02 -13.03 -13.11
N THR A 10 -3.92 -12.38 -13.87
CA THR A 10 -4.30 -10.99 -13.65
C THR A 10 -5.58 -10.93 -12.83
N ALA A 11 -5.48 -10.91 -11.50
CA ALA A 11 -6.61 -10.68 -10.62
C ALA A 11 -6.86 -9.17 -10.46
N LEU A 12 -8.07 -8.71 -10.80
CA LEU A 12 -8.51 -7.32 -10.59
C LEU A 12 -9.18 -7.20 -9.22
N TYR A 13 -8.62 -6.35 -8.36
CA TYR A 13 -9.22 -6.02 -7.07
C TYR A 13 -10.40 -5.05 -7.26
N GLN A 14 -11.58 -5.40 -6.77
CA GLN A 14 -12.76 -4.54 -6.74
C GLN A 14 -13.24 -4.36 -5.29
N LYS A 15 -13.59 -3.11 -4.95
CA LYS A 15 -13.74 -2.55 -3.60
C LYS A 15 -14.65 -3.29 -2.58
N PRO A 16 -15.62 -4.16 -2.92
CA PRO A 16 -16.32 -4.90 -1.86
C PRO A 16 -15.57 -6.12 -1.32
N ASN A 17 -14.54 -6.62 -2.01
CA ASN A 17 -13.87 -7.86 -1.61
C ASN A 17 -12.49 -7.58 -1.01
N ARG A 18 -12.40 -7.54 0.34
CA ARG A 18 -11.13 -7.35 1.09
C ARG A 18 -10.17 -8.55 0.98
N ASN A 19 -10.62 -9.62 0.34
CA ASN A 19 -9.88 -10.87 0.24
C ASN A 19 -9.57 -11.18 -1.22
N LEU A 20 -8.31 -11.46 -1.50
CA LEU A 20 -7.85 -11.93 -2.79
C LEU A 20 -7.57 -13.42 -2.68
N ASN A 21 -8.34 -14.22 -3.41
CA ASN A 21 -8.18 -15.67 -3.47
C ASN A 21 -7.45 -16.04 -4.75
N ILE A 22 -6.29 -16.67 -4.62
CA ILE A 22 -5.52 -17.18 -5.75
C ILE A 22 -5.50 -18.70 -5.66
N GLN A 23 -5.88 -19.36 -6.75
CA GLN A 23 -5.92 -20.81 -6.80
C GLN A 23 -4.99 -21.32 -7.90
N PHE A 24 -4.03 -22.14 -7.49
CA PHE A 24 -3.14 -22.84 -8.40
C PHE A 24 -3.39 -24.33 -8.33
N GLN A 25 -3.27 -25.00 -9.46
CA GLN A 25 -3.33 -26.45 -9.56
C GLN A 25 -2.12 -26.90 -10.35
N MET A 26 -1.34 -27.83 -9.80
CA MET A 26 -0.21 -28.44 -10.47
C MET A 26 -0.35 -29.96 -10.52
N SER A 27 0.14 -30.58 -11.59
CA SER A 27 0.18 -32.04 -11.71
C SER A 27 1.34 -32.59 -10.91
N THR A 28 1.07 -33.57 -10.04
CA THR A 28 2.08 -34.16 -9.13
C THR A 28 2.39 -35.62 -9.46
N GLN A 29 2.19 -36.04 -10.71
CA GLN A 29 2.48 -37.40 -11.14
C GLN A 29 3.96 -37.76 -10.91
N ASN A 30 4.22 -38.75 -10.05
CA ASN A 30 5.53 -39.31 -9.72
C ASN A 30 6.58 -38.33 -9.14
N LEU A 31 6.16 -37.19 -8.59
CA LEU A 31 7.07 -36.22 -7.98
C LEU A 31 6.87 -36.15 -6.47
N SER A 32 7.93 -36.41 -5.70
CA SER A 32 7.98 -36.07 -4.28
C SER A 32 8.39 -34.60 -4.11
N ILE A 33 7.45 -33.78 -3.65
CA ILE A 33 7.66 -32.34 -3.48
C ILE A 33 7.89 -32.08 -2.00
N ASN A 34 9.13 -31.70 -1.64
CA ASN A 34 9.48 -31.39 -0.25
C ASN A 34 9.30 -29.89 0.07
N THR A 35 9.34 -29.02 -0.94
CA THR A 35 9.26 -27.57 -0.75
C THR A 35 8.52 -26.95 -1.91
N VAL A 36 7.54 -26.11 -1.59
CA VAL A 36 6.83 -25.26 -2.55
C VAL A 36 7.27 -23.82 -2.30
N ILE A 37 7.82 -23.21 -3.35
CA ILE A 37 8.15 -21.79 -3.38
C ILE A 37 7.18 -21.16 -4.38
N TYR A 38 6.37 -20.23 -3.92
CA TYR A 38 5.53 -19.44 -4.82
C TYR A 38 5.96 -17.99 -4.76
N ALA A 39 6.00 -17.37 -5.94
CA ALA A 39 6.28 -15.97 -6.11
C ALA A 39 5.22 -15.36 -7.03
N PHE A 40 4.61 -14.26 -6.62
CA PHE A 40 3.62 -13.58 -7.43
C PHE A 40 3.89 -12.08 -7.48
N SER A 41 3.62 -11.50 -8.65
CA SER A 41 3.75 -10.07 -8.88
C SER A 41 2.37 -9.43 -8.95
N LEU A 42 2.14 -8.41 -8.11
CA LEU A 42 0.90 -7.65 -8.12
C LEU A 42 1.20 -6.20 -8.51
N ARG A 43 0.22 -5.53 -9.09
CA ARG A 43 0.27 -4.08 -9.31
C ARG A 43 -0.84 -3.44 -8.50
N MET A 44 -0.46 -2.57 -7.58
CA MET A 44 -1.40 -1.81 -6.78
C MET A 44 -1.41 -0.35 -7.25
N LYS A 45 -2.61 0.20 -7.40
CA LYS A 45 -2.82 1.63 -7.62
C LYS A 45 -3.62 2.18 -6.45
N LEU A 46 -3.00 3.05 -5.65
CA LEU A 46 -3.71 3.86 -4.67
C LEU A 46 -4.11 5.17 -5.35
N ASP A 47 -5.42 5.44 -5.42
CA ASP A 47 -5.97 6.69 -5.95
C ASP A 47 -6.63 7.41 -4.77
N TYR A 48 -5.81 8.15 -4.02
CA TYR A 48 -6.25 9.05 -2.95
C TYR A 48 -5.64 10.44 -3.23
N HIS A 49 -5.51 11.33 -2.24
CA HIS A 49 -4.84 12.63 -2.43
C HIS A 49 -3.46 12.55 -3.14
N SER A 50 -2.84 11.36 -3.21
CA SER A 50 -1.73 10.98 -4.08
C SER A 50 -2.08 9.77 -4.98
N ILE A 51 -1.50 9.74 -6.18
CA ILE A 51 -1.54 8.58 -7.08
C ILE A 51 -0.26 7.78 -6.89
N ILE A 52 -0.38 6.57 -6.36
CA ILE A 52 0.75 5.66 -6.12
C ILE A 52 0.55 4.41 -6.97
N ASP A 53 1.45 4.18 -7.91
CA ASP A 53 1.55 2.91 -8.64
C ASP A 53 2.72 2.11 -8.04
N SER A 54 2.44 0.96 -7.42
CA SER A 54 3.48 0.07 -6.89
C SER A 54 3.39 -1.32 -7.51
N GLU A 55 4.52 -1.82 -7.99
CA GLU A 55 4.70 -3.25 -8.24
C GLU A 55 5.10 -3.95 -6.94
N LEU A 56 4.52 -5.13 -6.72
CA LEU A 56 4.68 -5.95 -5.54
C LEU A 56 5.30 -7.26 -5.98
N PHE A 57 6.17 -7.82 -5.15
CA PHE A 57 6.68 -9.16 -5.34
C PHE A 57 6.61 -9.89 -4.01
N LEU A 58 5.77 -10.93 -3.96
CA LEU A 58 5.49 -11.67 -2.74
C LEU A 58 6.05 -13.07 -2.92
N THR A 59 6.96 -13.46 -2.04
CA THR A 59 7.58 -14.78 -2.02
C THR A 59 7.31 -15.44 -0.69
N ASP A 60 7.02 -16.74 -0.73
CA ASP A 60 6.87 -17.53 0.48
C ASP A 60 7.26 -18.99 0.21
N THR A 61 7.69 -19.68 1.25
CA THR A 61 8.21 -21.05 1.17
C THR A 61 7.47 -21.96 2.14
N ILE A 62 6.87 -23.03 1.64
CA ILE A 62 6.18 -24.04 2.45
C ILE A 62 6.97 -25.34 2.37
N GLN A 63 7.41 -25.83 3.52
CA GLN A 63 7.97 -27.16 3.63
C GLN A 63 6.82 -28.17 3.73
N LEU A 64 6.81 -29.13 2.83
CA LEU A 64 5.83 -30.21 2.83
C LEU A 64 6.33 -31.34 3.73
N PRO A 65 5.50 -31.84 4.65
CA PRO A 65 5.81 -33.02 5.43
C PRO A 65 5.77 -34.28 4.54
N SER A 66 6.36 -35.38 5.02
CA SER A 66 6.56 -36.62 4.26
C SER A 66 5.28 -37.37 3.85
N PHE A 67 4.09 -36.82 4.10
CA PHE A 67 2.81 -37.43 3.76
C PHE A 67 2.21 -36.82 2.47
N PRO A 68 1.48 -37.63 1.66
CA PRO A 68 0.86 -37.17 0.43
C PRO A 68 -0.15 -36.05 0.71
N THR A 69 0.14 -34.85 0.23
CA THR A 69 -0.69 -33.65 0.42
C THR A 69 -1.42 -33.33 -0.89
N SER A 70 -2.74 -33.21 -0.86
CA SER A 70 -3.56 -32.83 -2.04
C SER A 70 -3.84 -31.35 -2.11
N GLN A 71 -3.96 -30.69 -0.97
CA GLN A 71 -4.36 -29.30 -0.92
C GLN A 71 -3.57 -28.54 0.14
N ILE A 72 -3.02 -27.41 -0.29
CA ILE A 72 -2.35 -26.44 0.55
C ILE A 72 -3.24 -25.21 0.58
N GLN A 73 -3.74 -24.86 1.77
CA GLN A 73 -4.46 -23.61 1.97
C GLN A 73 -3.59 -22.69 2.81
N THR A 74 -3.22 -21.53 2.27
CA THR A 74 -2.43 -20.55 3.00
C THR A 74 -3.21 -19.26 3.15
N THR A 75 -3.37 -18.82 4.39
CA THR A 75 -3.97 -17.54 4.72
C THR A 75 -2.85 -16.58 5.14
N ALA A 76 -2.77 -15.46 4.44
CA ALA A 76 -1.79 -14.43 4.72
C ALA A 76 -2.41 -13.04 4.72
N ARG A 77 -1.75 -12.14 5.46
CA ARG A 77 -2.08 -10.73 5.49
C ARG A 77 -1.03 -9.98 4.71
N LEU A 78 -1.48 -9.05 3.86
CA LEU A 78 -0.58 -8.11 3.22
C LEU A 78 -0.23 -7.01 4.24
N THR A 79 1.06 -6.74 4.42
CA THR A 79 1.57 -5.63 5.23
C THR A 79 2.55 -4.77 4.44
N VAL A 80 2.62 -3.49 4.78
CA VAL A 80 3.51 -2.52 4.15
C VAL A 80 4.54 -2.08 5.16
N ASP A 81 5.78 -2.07 4.70
CA ASP A 81 6.90 -1.47 5.40
C ASP A 81 7.29 -0.21 4.62
N GLN A 82 6.96 0.96 5.19
CA GLN A 82 7.23 2.26 4.61
C GLN A 82 8.39 2.91 5.37
N SER A 83 9.53 3.09 4.69
CA SER A 83 10.68 3.79 5.27
C SER A 83 10.67 5.30 5.04
N VAL A 84 10.01 5.77 3.98
CA VAL A 84 9.95 7.19 3.59
C VAL A 84 8.51 7.59 3.25
N PRO A 85 8.04 8.79 3.66
CA PRO A 85 6.71 9.28 3.31
C PRO A 85 6.53 9.42 1.80
N PHE A 86 5.33 9.12 1.32
CA PHE A 86 4.97 9.23 -0.10
C PHE A 86 5.00 10.67 -0.58
N GLN A 87 5.42 10.89 -1.82
CA GLN A 87 5.18 12.15 -2.53
C GLN A 87 3.84 12.13 -3.29
N SER A 88 3.39 13.30 -3.77
CA SER A 88 2.08 13.49 -4.42
C SER A 88 1.85 12.59 -5.64
N ARG A 89 2.93 12.19 -6.32
CA ARG A 89 2.88 11.33 -7.48
C ARG A 89 4.16 10.51 -7.53
N GLU A 90 4.08 9.25 -7.12
CA GLU A 90 5.21 8.33 -7.17
C GLU A 90 4.85 7.02 -7.85
N LYS A 91 5.83 6.49 -8.57
CA LYS A 91 5.73 5.21 -9.28
C LYS A 91 6.87 4.33 -8.83
N PHE A 92 6.56 3.30 -8.05
CA PHE A 92 7.50 2.31 -7.59
C PHE A 92 7.45 1.09 -8.51
N ARG A 93 8.55 0.86 -9.24
CA ARG A 93 8.70 -0.27 -10.16
C ARG A 93 9.89 -1.10 -9.72
N ILE A 94 9.62 -2.35 -9.36
CA ILE A 94 10.65 -3.30 -8.92
C ILE A 94 11.20 -4.05 -10.15
N ILE A 95 10.35 -4.24 -11.17
CA ILE A 95 10.69 -4.98 -12.38
C ILE A 95 10.55 -4.06 -13.60
N ASP A 96 11.68 -3.64 -14.16
CA ASP A 96 11.68 -2.93 -15.44
C ASP A 96 11.51 -3.90 -16.61
N ARG A 97 10.28 -3.95 -17.14
CA ARG A 97 9.92 -4.80 -18.30
C ARG A 97 10.66 -4.44 -19.59
N ARG A 98 11.30 -3.27 -19.65
CA ARG A 98 12.03 -2.84 -20.85
C ARG A 98 13.43 -3.44 -20.93
N ARG A 99 13.96 -3.95 -19.82
CA ARG A 99 15.26 -4.62 -19.78
C ARG A 99 15.12 -6.07 -20.19
N GLN A 100 16.01 -6.50 -21.09
CA GLN A 100 16.12 -7.89 -21.57
C GLN A 100 17.19 -8.69 -20.82
N ASP A 101 17.89 -8.08 -19.86
CA ASP A 101 18.97 -8.72 -19.12
C ASP A 101 18.43 -9.79 -18.17
N VAL A 102 18.91 -11.03 -18.30
CA VAL A 102 18.49 -12.16 -17.46
C VAL A 102 18.84 -11.93 -15.99
N GLU A 103 19.96 -11.26 -15.70
CA GLU A 103 20.39 -10.91 -14.34
C GLU A 103 19.37 -10.03 -13.61
N HIS A 104 18.64 -9.19 -14.35
CA HIS A 104 17.59 -8.34 -13.79
C HIS A 104 16.43 -9.16 -13.21
N TYR A 105 16.16 -10.35 -13.74
CA TYR A 105 15.04 -11.20 -13.30
C TYR A 105 15.45 -12.26 -12.28
N GLN A 106 16.74 -12.32 -11.90
CA GLN A 106 17.20 -13.27 -10.89
C GLN A 106 16.60 -12.95 -9.51
N ILE A 107 16.15 -13.99 -8.79
CA ILE A 107 15.45 -13.83 -7.51
C ILE A 107 16.27 -13.02 -6.50
N HIS A 108 17.59 -13.24 -6.43
CA HIS A 108 18.44 -12.51 -5.49
C HIS A 108 18.53 -11.01 -5.81
N SER A 109 18.56 -10.63 -7.09
CA SER A 109 18.62 -9.23 -7.51
C SER A 109 17.29 -8.53 -7.27
N VAL A 110 16.17 -9.25 -7.49
CA VAL A 110 14.82 -8.80 -7.15
C VAL A 110 14.67 -8.58 -5.64
N LEU A 111 15.07 -9.56 -4.81
CA LEU A 111 15.00 -9.45 -3.36
C LEU A 111 15.83 -8.29 -2.81
N ARG A 112 17.03 -8.08 -3.38
CA ARG A 112 17.88 -6.94 -3.03
C ARG A 112 17.18 -5.61 -3.32
N ARG A 113 16.59 -5.45 -4.51
CA ARG A 113 15.84 -4.24 -4.87
C ARG A 113 14.60 -4.02 -3.99
N ILE A 114 13.93 -5.08 -3.56
CA ILE A 114 12.82 -4.98 -2.60
C ILE A 114 13.33 -4.44 -1.26
N SER A 115 14.47 -4.94 -0.78
CA SER A 115 15.05 -4.50 0.50
C SER A 115 15.58 -3.06 0.47
N GLU A 116 16.05 -2.60 -0.68
CA GLU A 116 16.55 -1.22 -0.88
C GLU A 116 15.42 -0.24 -1.24
N SER A 117 14.22 -0.74 -1.54
CA SER A 117 13.08 0.09 -1.93
C SER A 117 12.55 0.89 -0.72
N PRO A 118 12.18 2.17 -0.91
CA PRO A 118 11.56 2.97 0.14
C PRO A 118 10.28 2.35 0.71
N ILE A 119 9.61 1.53 -0.11
CA ILE A 119 8.42 0.78 0.27
C ILE A 119 8.65 -0.68 -0.06
N SER A 120 8.49 -1.53 0.95
CA SER A 120 8.49 -2.98 0.80
C SER A 120 7.11 -3.50 1.19
N TRP A 121 6.63 -4.45 0.40
CA TRP A 121 5.39 -5.15 0.68
C TRP A 121 5.71 -6.55 1.14
N LYS A 122 5.15 -6.94 2.28
CA LYS A 122 5.43 -8.21 2.92
C LYS A 122 4.13 -9.00 3.02
N MET A 123 4.23 -10.29 2.73
CA MET A 123 3.14 -11.23 2.97
C MET A 123 3.41 -11.90 4.31
N GLU A 124 2.65 -11.52 5.33
CA GLU A 124 2.72 -12.15 6.64
C GLU A 124 1.76 -13.33 6.67
N ARG A 125 2.32 -14.54 6.63
CA ARG A 125 1.54 -15.76 6.78
C ARG A 125 0.90 -15.82 8.17
N LYS A 126 -0.42 -15.98 8.24
CA LYS A 126 -1.15 -16.18 9.50
C LYS A 126 -1.39 -17.66 9.77
N SER A 127 -1.70 -18.44 8.75
CA SER A 127 -1.86 -19.88 8.88
C SER A 127 -1.62 -20.60 7.54
N SER A 128 -1.18 -21.85 7.63
CA SER A 128 -1.13 -22.77 6.51
C SER A 128 -1.74 -24.09 6.94
N ILE A 129 -2.79 -24.50 6.24
CA ILE A 129 -3.47 -25.78 6.43
C ILE A 129 -3.03 -26.69 5.30
N LEU A 130 -2.50 -27.86 5.65
CA LEU A 130 -2.11 -28.91 4.72
C LEU A 130 -3.15 -30.02 4.84
N LEU A 131 -3.92 -30.25 3.77
CA LEU A 131 -4.86 -31.36 3.72
C LEU A 131 -4.16 -32.56 3.07
N SER A 132 -4.00 -33.60 3.87
CA SER A 132 -3.46 -34.89 3.44
C SER A 132 -4.49 -35.67 2.63
N ALA A 133 -4.04 -36.38 1.60
CA ALA A 133 -4.86 -37.34 0.87
C ALA A 133 -4.50 -38.78 1.27
N PRO A 134 -5.45 -39.72 1.27
CA PRO A 134 -5.18 -41.13 1.56
C PRO A 134 -4.23 -41.80 0.55
N SER A 135 -4.18 -41.28 -0.67
CA SER A 135 -3.33 -41.73 -1.77
C SER A 135 -2.65 -40.53 -2.44
N PRO A 136 -1.51 -40.72 -3.14
CA PRO A 136 -0.85 -39.65 -3.88
C PRO A 136 -1.83 -39.08 -4.91
N PRO A 137 -2.33 -37.86 -4.73
CA PRO A 137 -3.30 -37.29 -5.64
C PRO A 137 -2.59 -36.97 -6.97
N PRO A 138 -3.30 -37.06 -8.11
CA PRO A 138 -2.73 -36.69 -9.41
C PRO A 138 -2.46 -35.19 -9.52
N THR A 139 -3.11 -34.38 -8.69
CA THR A 139 -3.00 -32.92 -8.68
C THR A 139 -2.82 -32.39 -7.26
N LEU A 140 -1.99 -31.36 -7.12
CA LEU A 140 -1.85 -30.56 -5.90
C LEU A 140 -2.48 -29.19 -6.13
N SER A 141 -3.41 -28.83 -5.26
CA SER A 141 -4.10 -27.54 -5.28
C SER A 141 -3.55 -26.61 -4.20
N LEU A 142 -3.11 -25.41 -4.59
CA LEU A 142 -2.64 -24.36 -3.68
C LEU A 142 -3.67 -23.24 -3.70
N SER A 143 -4.35 -23.01 -2.59
CA SER A 143 -5.29 -21.88 -2.39
C SER A 143 -4.67 -20.87 -1.45
N ILE A 144 -4.44 -19.65 -1.94
CA ILE A 144 -3.87 -18.55 -1.17
C ILE A 144 -4.97 -17.53 -0.90
N PHE A 145 -5.29 -17.34 0.37
CA PHE A 145 -6.21 -16.31 0.83
C PHE A 145 -5.41 -15.13 1.36
N LEU A 146 -5.32 -14.06 0.57
CA LEU A 146 -4.64 -12.83 0.93
C LEU A 146 -5.65 -11.81 1.47
N SER A 147 -5.56 -11.49 2.76
CA SER A 147 -6.36 -10.44 3.38
C SER A 147 -5.66 -9.09 3.26
N ILE A 148 -6.35 -8.14 2.61
CA ILE A 148 -5.90 -6.75 2.52
C ILE A 148 -6.52 -6.00 3.70
N SER A 149 -5.70 -5.71 4.70
CA SER A 149 -6.12 -4.92 5.85
C SER A 149 -5.99 -3.42 5.58
N GLU A 150 -6.71 -2.62 6.35
CA GLU A 150 -6.53 -1.17 6.36
C GLU A 150 -5.09 -0.86 6.82
N MET A 151 -4.41 -0.01 6.04
CA MET A 151 -3.02 0.39 6.23
C MET A 151 -2.97 1.91 6.35
N GLU A 152 -2.18 2.39 7.29
CA GLU A 152 -1.88 3.81 7.41
C GLU A 152 -0.64 4.13 6.57
N PHE A 153 -0.72 5.21 5.81
CA PHE A 153 0.36 5.65 4.95
C PHE A 153 0.74 7.07 5.33
N THR A 154 2.04 7.30 5.52
CA THR A 154 2.54 8.65 5.74
C THR A 154 2.76 9.32 4.39
N TYR A 155 2.22 10.52 4.23
CA TYR A 155 2.31 11.30 3.02
C TYR A 155 2.98 12.65 3.30
N ARG A 156 3.88 13.07 2.41
CA ARG A 156 4.48 14.39 2.44
C ARG A 156 3.64 15.35 1.61
N THR A 157 3.02 16.31 2.29
CA THR A 157 2.24 17.38 1.67
C THR A 157 3.10 18.24 0.74
N GLY A 158 2.56 18.55 -0.43
CA GLY A 158 3.25 19.34 -1.44
C GLY A 158 3.25 20.84 -1.08
N PHE A 159 4.20 21.59 -1.63
CA PHE A 159 4.28 23.06 -1.43
C PHE A 159 2.96 23.77 -1.73
N TRP A 160 2.29 23.39 -2.83
CA TRP A 160 1.00 23.96 -3.22
C TRP A 160 -0.13 23.64 -2.25
N GLU A 161 -0.08 22.50 -1.58
CA GLU A 161 -1.08 22.12 -0.59
C GLU A 161 -0.90 22.94 0.69
N LEU A 162 0.35 23.07 1.16
CA LEU A 162 0.68 23.97 2.27
C LEU A 162 0.30 25.41 1.97
N MET A 163 0.60 25.89 0.76
CA MET A 163 0.31 27.27 0.36
C MET A 163 -1.20 27.57 0.43
N LYS A 164 -2.05 26.63 0.01
CA LYS A 164 -3.51 26.79 0.12
C LYS A 164 -3.95 26.93 1.58
N TRP A 165 -3.45 26.08 2.46
CA TRP A 165 -3.74 26.16 3.89
C TRP A 165 -3.25 27.47 4.51
N PHE A 166 -2.07 27.91 4.12
CA PHE A 166 -1.52 29.20 4.55
C PHE A 166 -2.41 30.37 4.15
N TRP A 167 -2.90 30.42 2.89
CA TRP A 167 -3.82 31.46 2.45
C TRP A 167 -5.13 31.45 3.22
N ILE A 168 -5.71 30.28 3.46
CA ILE A 168 -6.96 30.15 4.24
C ILE A 168 -6.77 30.72 5.65
N GLN A 169 -5.67 30.38 6.31
CA GLN A 169 -5.34 30.90 7.64
C GLN A 169 -5.09 32.41 7.62
N TYR A 170 -4.36 32.91 6.62
CA TYR A 170 -4.11 34.34 6.45
C TYR A 170 -5.41 35.14 6.30
N PHE A 171 -6.32 34.69 5.43
CA PHE A 171 -7.62 35.34 5.24
C PHE A 171 -8.50 35.29 6.50
N ALA A 172 -8.50 34.17 7.22
CA ALA A 172 -9.24 34.05 8.47
C ALA A 172 -8.75 35.06 9.53
N VAL A 173 -7.43 35.17 9.71
CA VAL A 173 -6.83 36.13 10.65
C VAL A 173 -7.09 37.56 10.22
N PHE A 174 -6.94 37.87 8.93
CA PHE A 174 -7.23 39.19 8.38
C PHE A 174 -8.67 39.63 8.68
N TYR A 175 -9.64 38.75 8.45
CA TYR A 175 -11.06 39.05 8.71
C TYR A 175 -11.34 39.26 10.20
N ILE A 176 -10.72 38.48 11.09
CA ILE A 176 -10.85 38.66 12.55
C ILE A 176 -10.28 40.02 12.97
N ILE A 177 -9.11 40.40 12.47
CA ILE A 177 -8.47 41.67 12.80
C ILE A 177 -9.31 42.85 12.26
N ASP A 178 -9.74 42.78 11.01
CA ASP A 178 -10.58 43.83 10.40
C ASP A 178 -11.91 44.02 11.16
N TYR A 179 -12.55 42.90 11.53
CA TYR A 179 -13.75 42.93 12.37
C TYR A 179 -13.46 43.57 13.74
N LEU A 180 -12.35 43.21 14.38
CA LEU A 180 -11.96 43.77 15.67
C LEU A 180 -11.69 45.28 15.56
N PHE A 181 -10.95 45.73 14.56
CA PHE A 181 -10.69 47.15 14.32
C PHE A 181 -11.98 47.92 14.03
N THR A 182 -12.85 47.37 13.18
CA THR A 182 -14.14 47.99 12.87
C THR A 182 -15.02 48.07 14.11
N SER A 183 -15.02 47.03 14.95
CA SER A 183 -15.77 46.99 16.21
C SER A 183 -15.22 47.99 17.23
N ILE A 184 -13.91 48.06 17.43
CA ILE A 184 -13.25 49.04 18.32
C ILE A 184 -13.52 50.46 17.83
N THR A 185 -13.36 50.72 16.53
CA THR A 185 -13.57 52.04 15.93
C THR A 185 -15.03 52.44 16.06
N SER A 186 -15.97 51.55 15.75
CA SER A 186 -17.39 51.79 15.94
C SER A 186 -17.74 52.02 17.41
N TYR A 187 -17.13 51.28 18.33
CA TYR A 187 -17.32 51.48 19.77
C TYR A 187 -16.79 52.84 20.22
N LEU A 188 -15.58 53.24 19.81
CA LEU A 188 -14.99 54.55 20.13
C LEU A 188 -15.81 55.72 19.57
N PHE A 189 -16.30 55.61 18.33
CA PHE A 189 -17.17 56.62 17.73
C PHE A 189 -18.55 56.66 18.40
N ARG A 190 -19.11 55.51 18.78
CA ARG A 190 -20.43 55.43 19.40
C ARG A 190 -20.43 55.85 20.88
N ASN A 191 -19.30 55.69 21.58
CA ASN A 191 -19.11 56.14 22.96
C ASN A 191 -18.58 57.58 23.11
N HIS A 192 -18.55 58.38 22.03
CA HIS A 192 -18.26 59.82 22.09
C HIS A 192 -17.00 60.20 22.89
N VAL A 193 -15.81 59.79 22.44
CA VAL A 193 -14.54 60.47 22.78
C VAL A 193 -14.30 61.68 21.86
N PHE A 194 -15.38 62.35 21.45
CA PHE A 194 -15.37 63.75 21.07
C PHE A 194 -16.44 64.43 21.91
N TYR A 195 -16.14 64.60 23.20
CA TYR A 195 -16.68 65.76 23.91
C TYR A 195 -16.08 66.97 23.20
N VAL A 196 -16.87 67.58 22.33
CA VAL A 196 -16.66 68.97 21.93
C VAL A 196 -16.69 69.77 23.23
N ASN A 197 -15.50 70.02 23.78
CA ASN A 197 -15.27 71.12 24.70
C ASN A 197 -15.39 72.41 23.87
N ASP A 198 -16.63 72.79 23.54
CA ASP A 198 -16.95 74.20 23.34
C ASP A 198 -17.63 74.68 24.62
N VAL A 199 -16.78 74.97 25.61
CA VAL A 199 -17.10 75.96 26.62
C VAL A 199 -16.06 77.07 26.48
N VAL A 200 -16.57 78.30 26.39
CA VAL A 200 -15.90 79.60 26.46
C VAL A 200 -15.39 80.18 25.13
N ARG A 201 -16.23 80.99 24.46
CA ARG A 201 -16.23 82.46 24.66
C ARG A 201 -17.49 83.12 24.14
#